data_AF-A0A2V7YPL2-F1
#
_entry.id   AF-A0A2V7YPL2-F1
#
_cell.length_a   1.000
_cell.length_b   1.000
_cell.length_c   1.000
_cell.angle_alpha   90.00
_cell.angle_beta   90.00
_cell.angle_gamma   90.00
#
_symmetry.space_group_name_H-M   'P 1'
#
loop_
_entity.id
_entity.type
_entity.pdbx_description
1 polymer ?
#
loop_
_entity_poly.entity_id
_entity_poly.type
_entity_poly.pdbx_seq_one_letter_code
_entity_poly.pdbx_strand_id
1 'polypeptide(L)'
;MRICELRNLHLVTYENGMHLQQKLVSLRQNDAIPDQLLLLEHPPVITLGRGGDPTNLLASPDVLRANGIRFYETTRGGDITYHGPGQIVGYPIIHLGEGNRDIRKYVTNLEEVLIRTVAQYGITAARAQGKRGIWVGNNKIAAIGVRISRWVTSHGFALNVNTNLEHFRMVLPCGIEGAGVTSIGREVRRAVAIDEVRAVLVKKFAEIFEREMVPVPATIRLVKVMVHDDHRVLLLHRKPERGNFWQPITGSIEDGETPIETARREILEETGNRREPDPLDLEQSFMIESQYLAARHSGPIIASEIGFVAELPSSATIHIDADEHDSFGWFTFDEAYETIRWSDDREALERLERLLGC
;
A
#
# COMPACT_ATOMS: atom_id res chain seq x y z
N MET A 1 -28.68 -7.96 -2.80
CA MET A 1 -27.38 -7.58 -3.40
C MET A 1 -26.29 -8.35 -2.66
N ARG A 2 -25.18 -8.76 -3.28
CA ARG A 2 -24.11 -9.46 -2.52
C ARG A 2 -23.29 -8.42 -1.75
N ILE A 3 -22.91 -8.73 -0.52
CA ILE A 3 -22.04 -7.88 0.31
C ILE A 3 -20.63 -7.90 -0.28
N CYS A 4 -20.00 -6.74 -0.32
CA CYS A 4 -18.59 -6.55 -0.63
C CYS A 4 -17.97 -5.64 0.45
N GLU A 5 -17.03 -6.16 1.23
CA GLU A 5 -16.33 -5.38 2.24
C GLU A 5 -15.32 -4.44 1.57
N LEU A 6 -15.41 -3.15 1.90
CA LEU A 6 -14.50 -2.11 1.42
C LEU A 6 -13.42 -1.86 2.47
N ARG A 7 -12.16 -1.95 2.06
CA ARG A 7 -11.01 -1.63 2.91
C ARG A 7 -10.19 -0.52 2.24
N ASN A 8 -10.14 0.65 2.86
CA ASN A 8 -9.23 1.72 2.50
C ASN A 8 -7.96 1.55 3.35
N LEU A 9 -6.86 1.17 2.71
CA LEU A 9 -5.64 0.74 3.41
C LEU A 9 -4.51 1.77 3.36
N HIS A 10 -4.76 2.95 2.79
CA HIS A 10 -3.73 3.98 2.55
C HIS A 10 -2.51 3.38 1.85
N LEU A 11 -1.31 3.58 2.39
CA LEU A 11 -0.09 2.99 1.87
C LEU A 11 0.04 1.52 2.31
N VAL A 12 0.38 0.63 1.38
CA VAL A 12 0.69 -0.77 1.68
C VAL A 12 1.93 -1.15 0.88
N THR A 13 2.96 -1.75 1.50
CA THR A 13 4.10 -2.27 0.72
C THR A 13 3.63 -3.34 -0.27
N TYR A 14 4.31 -3.49 -1.40
CA TYR A 14 3.85 -4.42 -2.44
C TYR A 14 3.76 -5.86 -1.91
N GLU A 15 4.76 -6.28 -1.13
CA GLU A 15 4.81 -7.59 -0.47
C GLU A 15 3.60 -7.82 0.45
N ASN A 16 3.30 -6.87 1.35
CA ASN A 16 2.14 -6.98 2.23
C ASN A 16 0.82 -6.99 1.47
N GLY A 17 0.71 -6.18 0.41
CA GLY A 17 -0.47 -6.20 -0.47
C GLY A 17 -0.66 -7.55 -1.15
N MET A 18 0.44 -8.22 -1.53
CA MET A 18 0.40 -9.57 -2.09
C MET A 18 0.01 -10.62 -1.04
N HIS A 19 0.59 -10.55 0.15
CA HIS A 19 0.30 -11.48 1.25
C HIS A 19 -1.17 -11.38 1.71
N LEU A 20 -1.66 -10.16 1.91
CA LEU A 20 -3.05 -9.89 2.26
C LEU A 20 -4.02 -10.43 1.20
N GLN A 21 -3.72 -10.21 -0.09
CA GLN A 21 -4.55 -10.76 -1.17
C GLN A 21 -4.56 -12.30 -1.14
N GLN A 22 -3.43 -12.96 -0.93
CA GLN A 22 -3.37 -14.42 -0.85
C GLN A 22 -4.25 -14.96 0.29
N LYS A 23 -4.18 -14.32 1.47
CA LYS A 23 -5.01 -14.69 2.62
C LYS A 23 -6.49 -14.51 2.33
N LEU A 24 -6.89 -13.34 1.83
CA LEU A 24 -8.29 -13.02 1.52
C LEU A 24 -8.86 -13.88 0.39
N VAL A 25 -8.06 -14.17 -0.65
CA VAL A 25 -8.46 -15.12 -1.71
C VAL A 25 -8.74 -16.49 -1.12
N SER A 26 -7.86 -16.99 -0.24
CA SER A 26 -8.06 -18.30 0.40
C SER A 26 -9.34 -18.31 1.25
N LEU A 27 -9.56 -17.29 2.08
CA LEU A 27 -10.77 -17.18 2.89
C LEU A 27 -12.03 -17.10 2.00
N ARG A 28 -11.99 -16.30 0.92
CA ARG A 28 -13.11 -16.17 -0.01
C ARG A 28 -13.38 -17.48 -0.76
N GLN A 29 -12.35 -18.21 -1.19
CA GLN A 29 -12.50 -19.52 -1.85
C GLN A 29 -13.16 -20.58 -0.97
N ASN A 30 -13.11 -20.42 0.36
CA ASN A 30 -13.76 -21.29 1.34
C ASN A 30 -15.07 -20.69 1.86
N ASP A 31 -15.59 -19.63 1.23
CA ASP A 31 -16.80 -18.90 1.64
C ASP A 31 -16.78 -18.41 3.10
N ALA A 32 -15.58 -18.21 3.68
CA ALA A 32 -15.41 -17.76 5.06
C ALA A 32 -15.58 -16.24 5.25
N ILE A 33 -15.50 -15.47 4.16
CA ILE A 33 -15.69 -14.01 4.12
C ILE A 33 -16.50 -13.63 2.87
N PRO A 34 -17.18 -12.46 2.87
CA PRO A 34 -17.81 -11.92 1.66
C PRO A 34 -16.76 -11.45 0.63
N ASP A 35 -17.24 -11.02 -0.54
CA ASP A 35 -16.38 -10.35 -1.54
C ASP A 35 -15.65 -9.15 -0.88
N GLN A 36 -14.47 -8.80 -1.38
CA GLN A 36 -13.68 -7.68 -0.86
C GLN A 36 -13.30 -6.71 -1.98
N LEU A 37 -13.21 -5.42 -1.66
CA LEU A 37 -12.53 -4.42 -2.47
C LEU A 37 -11.49 -3.72 -1.59
N LEU A 38 -10.22 -3.98 -1.88
CA LEU A 38 -9.12 -3.24 -1.26
C LEU A 38 -8.78 -2.04 -2.14
N LEU A 39 -8.73 -0.85 -1.55
CA LEU A 39 -8.21 0.36 -2.19
C LEU A 39 -6.99 0.84 -1.41
N LEU A 40 -5.88 1.02 -2.11
CA LEU A 40 -4.59 1.36 -1.52
C LEU A 40 -3.71 2.12 -2.50
N GLU A 41 -2.58 2.57 -1.99
CA GLU A 41 -1.43 3.03 -2.76
C GLU A 41 -0.24 2.14 -2.38
N HIS A 42 0.68 1.95 -3.33
CA HIS A 42 1.96 1.32 -3.03
C HIS A 42 3.04 2.40 -2.91
N PRO A 43 4.10 2.18 -2.10
CA PRO A 43 5.37 2.85 -2.31
C PRO A 43 5.86 2.66 -3.74
N PRO A 44 6.79 3.50 -4.24
CA PRO A 44 7.31 3.37 -5.59
C PRO A 44 7.83 1.95 -5.87
N VAL A 45 7.19 1.28 -6.83
CA VAL A 45 7.49 -0.11 -7.16
C VAL A 45 7.24 -0.39 -8.63
N ILE A 46 8.15 -1.11 -9.25
CA ILE A 46 7.98 -1.72 -10.57
C ILE A 46 7.71 -3.20 -10.39
N THR A 47 6.69 -3.70 -11.08
CA THR A 47 6.31 -5.12 -11.02
C THR A 47 6.39 -5.75 -12.40
N LEU A 48 6.96 -6.95 -12.49
CA LEU A 48 6.99 -7.76 -13.70
C LEU A 48 5.99 -8.92 -13.54
N GLY A 49 4.96 -8.94 -14.37
CA GLY A 49 3.93 -9.98 -14.33
C GLY A 49 4.38 -11.32 -14.91
N ARG A 50 3.49 -12.32 -14.82
CA ARG A 50 3.76 -13.68 -15.29
C ARG A 50 3.92 -13.70 -16.81
N GLY A 51 5.12 -14.07 -17.28
CA GLY A 51 5.45 -14.08 -18.70
C GLY A 51 5.74 -12.70 -19.28
N GLY A 52 6.00 -11.70 -18.41
CA GLY A 52 6.56 -10.43 -18.81
C GLY A 52 8.00 -10.57 -19.32
N ASP A 53 8.42 -9.62 -20.13
CA ASP A 53 9.76 -9.56 -20.70
C ASP A 53 10.64 -8.67 -19.81
N PRO A 54 11.69 -9.22 -19.16
CA PRO A 54 12.61 -8.44 -18.34
C PRO A 54 13.28 -7.29 -19.09
N THR A 55 13.41 -7.37 -20.42
CA THR A 55 13.99 -6.29 -21.25
C THR A 55 13.12 -5.03 -21.28
N ASN A 56 11.86 -5.13 -20.85
CA ASN A 56 10.99 -3.97 -20.69
C ASN A 56 11.30 -3.17 -19.42
N LEU A 57 12.22 -3.61 -18.57
CA LEU A 57 12.83 -2.77 -17.53
C LEU A 57 13.99 -1.97 -18.16
N LEU A 58 13.79 -0.67 -18.33
CA LEU A 58 14.76 0.21 -18.98
C LEU A 58 15.76 0.82 -17.99
N ALA A 59 15.37 0.94 -16.72
CA ALA A 59 16.21 1.48 -15.67
C ALA A 59 17.21 0.44 -15.13
N SER A 60 18.44 0.87 -14.88
CA SER A 60 19.43 0.06 -14.16
C SER A 60 19.05 -0.04 -12.67
N PRO A 61 19.56 -1.05 -11.94
CA PRO A 61 19.38 -1.15 -10.50
C PRO A 61 19.77 0.12 -9.72
N ASP A 62 20.81 0.83 -10.15
CA ASP A 62 21.25 2.08 -9.52
C ASP A 62 20.25 3.22 -9.72
N VAL A 63 19.64 3.32 -10.92
CA VAL A 63 18.57 4.29 -11.18
C VAL A 63 17.34 3.98 -10.32
N LEU A 64 16.98 2.71 -10.18
CA LEU A 64 15.87 2.30 -9.32
C LEU A 64 16.14 2.68 -7.86
N ARG A 65 17.34 2.36 -7.34
CA ARG A 65 17.74 2.70 -5.97
C ARG A 65 17.73 4.21 -5.73
N ALA A 66 18.31 5.00 -6.64
CA ALA A 66 18.34 6.45 -6.54
C ALA A 66 16.96 7.12 -6.55
N ASN A 67 15.93 6.43 -7.06
CA ASN A 67 14.55 6.91 -7.04
C ASN A 67 13.68 6.22 -5.97
N GLY A 68 14.28 5.40 -5.09
CA GLY A 68 13.55 4.65 -4.06
C GLY A 68 12.55 3.65 -4.64
N ILE A 69 12.79 3.13 -5.85
CA ILE A 69 11.88 2.24 -6.56
C ILE A 69 12.29 0.79 -6.34
N ARG A 70 11.38 0.00 -5.76
CA ARG A 70 11.56 -1.44 -5.57
C ARG A 70 11.17 -2.20 -6.84
N PHE A 71 11.76 -3.38 -7.07
CA PHE A 71 11.41 -4.25 -8.20
C PHE A 71 10.94 -5.62 -7.71
N TYR A 72 9.78 -6.09 -8.20
CA TYR A 72 9.25 -7.41 -7.86
C TYR A 72 8.77 -8.16 -9.10
N GLU A 73 9.11 -9.44 -9.19
CA GLU A 73 8.39 -10.37 -10.05
C GLU A 73 7.10 -10.82 -9.36
N THR A 74 6.02 -11.00 -10.12
CA THR A 74 4.70 -11.28 -9.56
C THR A 74 3.85 -12.17 -10.45
N THR A 75 2.76 -12.69 -9.89
CA THR A 75 1.92 -13.69 -10.54
C THR A 75 0.74 -13.12 -11.32
N ARG A 76 0.57 -11.79 -11.36
CA ARG A 76 -0.49 -11.15 -12.16
C ARG A 76 -0.29 -11.40 -13.65
N GLY A 77 -1.38 -11.35 -14.40
CA GLY A 77 -1.29 -11.22 -15.85
C GLY A 77 -0.71 -9.87 -16.28
N GLY A 78 -0.32 -9.81 -17.55
CA GLY A 78 0.35 -8.64 -18.12
C GLY A 78 1.86 -8.66 -17.88
N ASP A 79 2.52 -7.68 -18.49
CA ASP A 79 3.96 -7.56 -18.55
C ASP A 79 4.47 -6.65 -17.40
N ILE A 80 5.25 -5.61 -17.67
CA ILE A 80 5.81 -4.70 -16.66
C ILE A 80 4.88 -3.51 -16.37
N THR A 81 4.85 -3.04 -15.13
CA THR A 81 4.14 -1.80 -14.78
C THR A 81 4.71 -1.13 -13.53
N TYR A 82 4.36 0.14 -13.33
CA TYR A 82 4.76 0.95 -12.18
C TYR A 82 3.55 1.25 -11.28
N HIS A 83 3.79 1.22 -9.97
CA HIS A 83 2.90 1.70 -8.93
C HIS A 83 3.63 2.66 -7.99
N GLY A 84 2.90 3.61 -7.41
CA GLY A 84 3.47 4.56 -6.47
C GLY A 84 2.45 5.52 -5.90
N PRO A 85 2.86 6.46 -5.03
CA PRO A 85 1.99 7.48 -4.46
C PRO A 85 1.25 8.29 -5.54
N GLY A 86 0.01 8.65 -5.24
CA GLY A 86 -0.92 9.28 -6.16
C GLY A 86 -1.58 8.32 -7.16
N GLN A 87 -1.33 7.01 -7.10
CA GLN A 87 -2.00 5.99 -7.93
C GLN A 87 -2.93 5.12 -7.08
N ILE A 88 -4.23 5.18 -7.33
CA ILE A 88 -5.17 4.28 -6.65
C ILE A 88 -5.03 2.89 -7.24
N VAL A 89 -4.57 1.94 -6.44
CA VAL A 89 -4.56 0.52 -6.74
C VAL A 89 -5.79 -0.12 -6.11
N GLY A 90 -6.56 -0.84 -6.91
CA GLY A 90 -7.73 -1.56 -6.46
C GLY A 90 -7.56 -3.06 -6.64
N TYR A 91 -7.80 -3.81 -5.58
CA TYR A 91 -7.80 -5.28 -5.57
C TYR A 91 -9.19 -5.83 -5.23
N PRO A 92 -10.06 -6.03 -6.23
CA PRO A 92 -11.31 -6.74 -6.04
C PRO A 92 -11.06 -8.24 -5.88
N ILE A 93 -11.46 -8.79 -4.74
CA ILE A 93 -11.40 -10.22 -4.40
C ILE A 93 -12.83 -10.74 -4.38
N ILE A 94 -13.31 -11.11 -5.57
CA ILE A 94 -14.70 -11.49 -5.83
C ILE A 94 -14.75 -12.94 -6.27
N HIS A 95 -15.73 -13.69 -5.76
CA HIS A 95 -16.07 -14.98 -6.33
C HIS A 95 -17.04 -14.79 -7.52
N LEU A 96 -16.60 -15.16 -8.72
CA LEU A 96 -17.36 -15.02 -9.97
C LEU A 96 -18.54 -16.01 -10.12
N GLY A 97 -18.80 -16.84 -9.10
CA GLY A 97 -19.88 -17.84 -9.06
C GLY A 97 -19.71 -19.04 -10.01
N GLU A 98 -20.67 -19.96 -9.97
CA GLU A 98 -20.69 -21.16 -10.81
C GLU A 98 -21.40 -20.95 -12.16
N GLY A 99 -22.32 -19.98 -12.27
CA GLY A 99 -23.16 -19.76 -13.47
C GLY A 99 -22.88 -18.50 -14.30
N ASN A 100 -22.00 -17.61 -13.86
CA ASN A 100 -21.61 -16.37 -14.57
C ASN A 100 -20.08 -16.27 -14.72
N ARG A 101 -19.49 -17.40 -15.10
CA ARG A 101 -18.04 -17.59 -15.32
C ARG A 101 -17.56 -16.85 -16.57
N ASP A 102 -17.57 -15.53 -16.51
CA ASP A 102 -17.14 -14.68 -17.61
C ASP A 102 -16.05 -13.70 -17.16
N ILE A 103 -14.81 -14.12 -17.40
CA ILE A 103 -13.60 -13.33 -17.13
C ILE A 103 -13.58 -12.06 -17.99
N ARG A 104 -14.10 -12.12 -19.22
CA ARG A 104 -14.12 -10.96 -20.11
C ARG A 104 -15.10 -9.93 -19.58
N LYS A 105 -16.32 -10.34 -19.20
CA LYS A 105 -17.31 -9.47 -18.55
C LYS A 105 -16.75 -8.86 -17.26
N TYR A 106 -16.07 -9.63 -16.42
CA TYR A 106 -15.41 -9.11 -15.22
C TYR A 106 -14.44 -7.97 -15.56
N VAL A 107 -13.52 -8.19 -16.51
CA VAL A 107 -12.56 -7.16 -16.91
C VAL A 107 -13.25 -5.95 -17.58
N THR A 108 -14.24 -6.18 -18.43
CA THR A 108 -15.02 -5.11 -19.07
C THR A 108 -15.78 -4.27 -18.04
N ASN A 109 -16.28 -4.89 -16.96
CA ASN A 109 -16.90 -4.19 -15.85
C ASN A 109 -15.88 -3.35 -15.06
N LEU A 110 -14.65 -3.85 -14.83
CA LEU A 110 -13.59 -3.02 -14.23
C LEU A 110 -13.26 -1.82 -15.11
N GLU A 111 -13.12 -2.01 -16.43
CA GLU A 111 -12.93 -0.91 -17.37
C GLU A 111 -14.08 0.10 -17.28
N GLU A 112 -15.33 -0.37 -17.18
CA GLU A 112 -16.52 0.48 -17.04
C GLU A 112 -16.50 1.30 -15.75
N VAL A 113 -16.11 0.68 -14.62
CA VAL A 113 -15.96 1.39 -13.33
C VAL A 113 -14.99 2.54 -13.48
N LEU A 114 -13.83 2.28 -14.10
CA LEU A 114 -12.79 3.28 -14.27
C LEU A 114 -13.22 4.38 -15.24
N ILE A 115 -13.86 4.04 -16.37
CA ILE A 115 -14.39 5.02 -17.33
C ILE A 115 -15.39 5.96 -16.65
N ARG A 116 -16.37 5.40 -15.90
CA ARG A 116 -17.37 6.21 -15.20
C ARG A 116 -16.79 7.03 -14.05
N THR A 117 -15.70 6.55 -13.44
CA THR A 117 -14.98 7.29 -12.40
C THR A 117 -14.32 8.52 -12.99
N VAL A 118 -13.50 8.37 -14.05
CA VAL A 118 -12.79 9.52 -14.65
C VAL A 118 -13.74 10.49 -15.36
N ALA A 119 -14.89 10.02 -15.84
CA ALA A 119 -15.91 10.88 -16.42
C ALA A 119 -16.48 11.93 -15.44
N GLN A 120 -16.46 11.67 -14.12
CA GLN A 120 -16.85 12.68 -13.12
C GLN A 120 -15.93 13.91 -13.10
N TYR A 121 -14.73 13.76 -13.64
CA TYR A 121 -13.74 14.83 -13.74
C TYR A 121 -13.71 15.46 -15.15
N GLY A 122 -14.70 15.16 -16.00
CA GLY A 122 -14.77 15.66 -17.38
C GLY A 122 -13.82 14.95 -18.35
N ILE A 123 -13.25 13.80 -17.95
CA ILE A 123 -12.29 13.05 -18.77
C ILE A 123 -13.03 11.99 -19.59
N THR A 124 -12.91 12.07 -20.91
CA THR A 124 -13.41 11.05 -21.83
C THR A 124 -12.37 9.96 -22.02
N ALA A 125 -12.53 8.83 -21.32
CA ALA A 125 -11.70 7.65 -21.49
C ALA A 125 -12.45 6.53 -22.24
N ALA A 126 -11.70 5.72 -22.98
CA ALA A 126 -12.24 4.60 -23.75
C ALA A 126 -11.40 3.33 -23.59
N ARG A 127 -12.00 2.21 -24.00
CA ARG A 127 -11.29 0.94 -24.22
C ARG A 127 -10.56 1.03 -25.55
N ALA A 128 -9.38 0.43 -25.64
CA ALA A 128 -8.65 0.33 -26.90
C ALA A 128 -8.57 -1.13 -27.34
N GLN A 129 -8.87 -1.40 -28.63
CA GLN A 129 -8.88 -2.75 -29.16
C GLN A 129 -7.50 -3.41 -28.98
N GLY A 130 -7.49 -4.63 -28.41
CA GLY A 130 -6.27 -5.38 -28.13
C GLY A 130 -5.45 -4.84 -26.94
N LYS A 131 -5.88 -3.75 -26.28
CA LYS A 131 -5.14 -3.10 -25.19
C LYS A 131 -5.95 -3.08 -23.90
N ARG A 132 -5.46 -3.77 -22.86
CA ARG A 132 -6.09 -3.77 -21.53
C ARG A 132 -5.96 -2.41 -20.83
N GLY A 133 -6.95 -2.08 -20.01
CA GLY A 133 -7.02 -0.82 -19.30
C GLY A 133 -7.83 0.24 -20.06
N ILE A 134 -7.81 1.46 -19.55
CA ILE A 134 -8.58 2.59 -20.13
C ILE A 134 -7.64 3.71 -20.56
N TRP A 135 -8.04 4.42 -21.61
CA TRP A 135 -7.18 5.28 -22.40
C TRP A 135 -7.83 6.63 -22.69
N VAL A 136 -7.06 7.71 -22.61
CA VAL A 136 -7.41 9.05 -23.07
C VAL A 136 -6.59 9.33 -24.33
N GLY A 137 -7.24 9.26 -25.50
CA GLY A 137 -6.52 9.20 -26.78
C GLY A 137 -5.52 8.03 -26.79
N ASN A 138 -4.23 8.33 -26.96
CA ASN A 138 -3.15 7.34 -26.93
C ASN A 138 -2.48 7.16 -25.56
N ASN A 139 -2.96 7.85 -24.51
CA ASN A 139 -2.36 7.80 -23.19
C ASN A 139 -3.17 6.88 -22.25
N LYS A 140 -2.52 5.88 -21.66
CA LYS A 140 -3.15 5.01 -20.66
C LYS A 140 -3.34 5.77 -19.35
N ILE A 141 -4.57 5.84 -18.84
CA ILE A 141 -4.89 6.45 -17.56
C ILE A 141 -5.06 5.42 -16.43
N ALA A 142 -5.45 4.19 -16.78
CA ALA A 142 -5.47 3.09 -15.82
C ALA A 142 -5.07 1.76 -16.45
N ALA A 143 -4.26 0.99 -15.72
CA ALA A 143 -3.90 -0.38 -16.06
C ALA A 143 -4.86 -1.37 -15.40
N ILE A 144 -5.08 -2.51 -16.04
CA ILE A 144 -5.83 -3.65 -15.47
C ILE A 144 -5.01 -4.92 -15.68
N GLY A 145 -4.73 -5.61 -14.60
CA GLY A 145 -4.03 -6.89 -14.56
C GLY A 145 -4.62 -7.72 -13.45
N VAL A 146 -5.30 -8.82 -13.82
CA VAL A 146 -6.05 -9.67 -12.89
C VAL A 146 -5.51 -11.10 -12.94
N ARG A 147 -5.63 -11.80 -11.83
CA ARG A 147 -5.46 -13.26 -11.75
C ARG A 147 -6.75 -13.88 -11.23
N ILE A 148 -7.06 -15.08 -11.70
CA ILE A 148 -8.23 -15.83 -11.24
C ILE A 148 -7.79 -17.23 -10.86
N SER A 149 -8.18 -17.65 -9.66
CA SER A 149 -7.90 -18.99 -9.13
C SER A 149 -9.14 -19.50 -8.43
N ARG A 150 -9.60 -20.71 -8.78
CA ARG A 150 -10.86 -21.31 -8.27
C ARG A 150 -12.03 -20.31 -8.30
N TRP A 151 -12.14 -19.55 -9.39
CA TRP A 151 -13.17 -18.52 -9.63
C TRP A 151 -13.18 -17.32 -8.67
N VAL A 152 -12.13 -17.17 -7.85
CA VAL A 152 -11.89 -15.97 -7.04
C VAL A 152 -10.82 -15.11 -7.69
N THR A 153 -11.09 -13.81 -7.79
CA THR A 153 -10.19 -12.83 -8.41
C THR A 153 -9.12 -12.35 -7.44
N SER A 154 -7.96 -11.96 -7.97
CA SER A 154 -6.93 -11.20 -7.27
C SER A 154 -6.23 -10.26 -8.24
N HIS A 155 -5.38 -9.38 -7.70
CA HIS A 155 -4.92 -8.16 -8.35
C HIS A 155 -6.13 -7.32 -8.78
N GLY A 156 -6.05 -6.56 -9.87
CA GLY A 156 -7.14 -5.67 -10.23
C GLY A 156 -6.69 -4.58 -11.18
N PHE A 157 -6.77 -3.35 -10.71
CA PHE A 157 -6.50 -2.16 -11.51
C PHE A 157 -5.60 -1.18 -10.78
N ALA A 158 -4.99 -0.28 -11.56
CA ALA A 158 -4.18 0.83 -11.07
C ALA A 158 -4.58 2.09 -11.86
N LEU A 159 -5.24 3.04 -11.18
CA LEU A 159 -5.74 4.29 -11.73
C LEU A 159 -4.78 5.43 -11.37
N ASN A 160 -4.23 6.09 -12.38
CA ASN A 160 -3.34 7.22 -12.16
C ASN A 160 -4.15 8.47 -11.78
N VAL A 161 -3.99 8.96 -10.53
CA VAL A 161 -4.68 10.17 -10.06
C VAL A 161 -3.73 11.36 -10.07
N ASN A 162 -2.77 11.38 -9.15
CA ASN A 162 -1.67 12.35 -9.08
C ASN A 162 -0.30 11.67 -9.24
N THR A 163 -0.29 10.48 -9.83
CA THR A 163 0.88 9.62 -9.97
C THR A 163 2.05 10.36 -10.60
N ASN A 164 3.27 10.15 -10.10
CA ASN A 164 4.48 10.59 -10.77
C ASN A 164 4.66 9.81 -12.09
N LEU A 165 4.26 10.42 -13.20
CA LEU A 165 4.27 9.79 -14.51
C LEU A 165 5.69 9.62 -15.08
N GLU A 166 6.69 10.32 -14.55
CA GLU A 166 8.09 10.20 -15.00
C GLU A 166 8.66 8.82 -14.71
N HIS A 167 8.22 8.15 -13.63
CA HIS A 167 8.64 6.79 -13.31
C HIS A 167 8.19 5.75 -14.35
N PHE A 168 7.14 6.03 -15.14
CA PHE A 168 6.78 5.16 -16.27
C PHE A 168 7.83 5.19 -17.39
N ARG A 169 8.75 6.16 -17.44
CA ARG A 169 9.87 6.16 -18.41
C ARG A 169 10.91 5.08 -18.12
N MET A 170 10.89 4.51 -16.93
CA MET A 170 11.79 3.43 -16.52
C MET A 170 11.34 2.05 -17.02
N VAL A 171 10.15 1.98 -17.63
CA VAL A 171 9.56 0.74 -18.13
C VAL A 171 9.05 0.93 -19.55
N LEU A 172 9.05 -0.13 -20.36
CA LEU A 172 8.40 -0.15 -21.67
C LEU A 172 7.06 -0.91 -21.58
N PRO A 173 5.93 -0.24 -21.29
CA PRO A 173 4.68 -0.93 -21.05
C PRO A 173 4.12 -1.54 -22.34
N CYS A 174 4.00 -2.87 -22.38
CA CYS A 174 3.33 -3.64 -23.42
C CYS A 174 3.91 -3.52 -24.85
N GLY A 175 5.15 -3.05 -25.01
CA GLY A 175 5.80 -2.94 -26.33
C GLY A 175 5.06 -2.05 -27.34
N ILE A 176 4.22 -1.12 -26.87
CA ILE A 176 3.39 -0.28 -27.75
C ILE A 176 4.13 1.03 -28.04
N GLU A 177 4.76 1.08 -29.20
CA GLU A 177 5.42 2.28 -29.70
C GLU A 177 4.41 3.44 -29.83
N GLY A 178 4.72 4.59 -29.24
CA GLY A 178 3.87 5.80 -29.28
C GLY A 178 2.69 5.86 -28.29
N ALA A 179 2.52 4.86 -27.42
CA ALA A 179 1.54 4.92 -26.33
C ALA A 179 2.14 5.58 -25.08
N GLY A 180 1.50 6.63 -24.59
CA GLY A 180 1.92 7.32 -23.36
C GLY A 180 1.13 6.88 -22.12
N VAL A 181 1.41 7.55 -21.00
CA VAL A 181 0.62 7.47 -19.77
C VAL A 181 0.10 8.85 -19.38
N THR A 182 -1.07 8.89 -18.75
CA THR A 182 -1.66 10.10 -18.19
C THR A 182 -2.25 9.82 -16.81
N SER A 183 -2.74 10.85 -16.15
CA SER A 183 -3.37 10.82 -14.83
C SER A 183 -4.54 11.80 -14.78
N ILE A 184 -5.47 11.60 -13.83
CA ILE A 184 -6.59 12.55 -13.65
C ILE A 184 -6.05 13.97 -13.48
N GLY A 185 -5.07 14.16 -12.58
CA GLY A 185 -4.52 15.48 -12.29
C GLY A 185 -3.84 16.14 -13.49
N ARG A 186 -3.22 15.36 -14.37
CA ARG A 186 -2.66 15.87 -15.64
C ARG A 186 -3.76 16.32 -16.60
N GLU A 187 -4.81 15.52 -16.78
CA GLU A 187 -5.92 15.84 -17.68
C GLU A 187 -6.71 17.08 -17.20
N VAL A 188 -6.90 17.24 -15.88
CA VAL A 188 -7.59 18.42 -15.31
C VAL A 188 -6.66 19.58 -14.93
N ARG A 189 -5.35 19.43 -15.15
CA ARG A 189 -4.27 20.42 -14.87
C ARG A 189 -4.22 20.93 -13.43
N ARG A 190 -4.55 20.06 -12.46
CA ARG A 190 -4.45 20.33 -11.02
C ARG A 190 -4.40 19.04 -10.23
N ALA A 191 -3.83 19.06 -9.03
CA ALA A 191 -3.97 17.94 -8.11
C ALA A 191 -5.45 17.71 -7.74
N VAL A 192 -5.81 16.45 -7.56
CA VAL A 192 -7.15 16.02 -7.13
C VAL A 192 -7.04 15.28 -5.81
N ALA A 193 -7.92 15.56 -4.85
CA ALA A 193 -7.92 14.84 -3.58
C ALA A 193 -8.19 13.35 -3.83
N ILE A 194 -7.27 12.49 -3.42
CA ILE A 194 -7.32 11.06 -3.75
C ILE A 194 -8.54 10.38 -3.13
N ASP A 195 -8.97 10.83 -1.95
CA ASP A 195 -10.15 10.29 -1.26
C ASP A 195 -11.46 10.62 -1.96
N GLU A 196 -11.54 11.78 -2.63
CA GLU A 196 -12.69 12.09 -3.49
C GLU A 196 -12.78 11.08 -4.65
N VAL A 197 -11.63 10.77 -5.27
CA VAL A 197 -11.58 9.78 -6.35
C VAL A 197 -11.93 8.38 -5.83
N ARG A 198 -11.43 7.98 -4.65
CA ARG A 198 -11.80 6.70 -4.00
C ARG A 198 -13.30 6.62 -3.77
N ALA A 199 -13.93 7.66 -3.23
CA ALA A 199 -15.37 7.69 -2.97
C ALA A 199 -16.21 7.53 -4.27
N VAL A 200 -15.83 8.24 -5.33
CA VAL A 200 -16.46 8.09 -6.65
C VAL A 200 -16.28 6.66 -7.18
N LEU A 201 -15.07 6.13 -7.10
CA LEU A 201 -14.73 4.79 -7.58
C LEU A 201 -15.58 3.72 -6.88
N VAL A 202 -15.65 3.76 -5.55
CA VAL A 202 -16.46 2.83 -4.75
C VAL A 202 -17.92 2.86 -5.20
N LYS A 203 -18.48 4.05 -5.39
CA LYS A 203 -19.86 4.21 -5.87
C LYS A 203 -20.05 3.57 -7.25
N LYS A 204 -19.13 3.80 -8.19
CA LYS A 204 -19.21 3.18 -9.54
C LYS A 204 -19.02 1.69 -9.51
N PHE A 205 -18.14 1.19 -8.64
CA PHE A 205 -17.97 -0.22 -8.40
C PHE A 205 -19.25 -0.88 -7.88
N ALA A 206 -19.87 -0.30 -6.85
CA ALA A 206 -21.14 -0.77 -6.28
C ALA A 206 -22.25 -0.87 -7.34
N GLU A 207 -22.41 0.18 -8.15
CA GLU A 207 -23.40 0.26 -9.24
C GLU A 207 -23.18 -0.83 -10.30
N ILE A 208 -21.95 -0.99 -10.80
CA ILE A 208 -21.65 -1.88 -11.94
C ILE A 208 -21.56 -3.36 -11.54
N PHE A 209 -21.04 -3.64 -10.34
CA PHE A 209 -20.93 -5.00 -9.83
C PHE A 209 -22.17 -5.44 -9.06
N GLU A 210 -23.14 -4.54 -8.84
CA GLU A 210 -24.35 -4.80 -8.04
C GLU A 210 -23.94 -5.36 -6.67
N ARG A 211 -23.15 -4.57 -5.95
CA ARG A 211 -22.62 -4.92 -4.63
C ARG A 211 -23.04 -3.90 -3.58
N GLU A 212 -23.40 -4.41 -2.42
CA GLU A 212 -23.56 -3.60 -1.22
C GLU A 212 -22.19 -3.42 -0.59
N MET A 213 -21.65 -2.21 -0.64
CA MET A 213 -20.32 -1.89 -0.13
C MET A 213 -20.39 -1.62 1.37
N VAL A 214 -19.69 -2.43 2.17
CA VAL A 214 -19.64 -2.29 3.63
C VAL A 214 -18.22 -1.90 4.04
N PRO A 215 -17.97 -0.66 4.49
CA PRO A 215 -16.67 -0.26 4.99
C PRO A 215 -16.26 -1.10 6.21
N VAL A 216 -15.03 -1.60 6.22
CA VAL A 216 -14.46 -2.33 7.35
C VAL A 216 -13.20 -1.61 7.83
N PRO A 217 -13.17 -1.13 9.09
CA PRO A 217 -11.99 -0.49 9.64
C PRO A 217 -10.84 -1.49 9.84
N ALA A 218 -9.65 -0.95 10.10
CA ALA A 218 -8.53 -1.75 10.57
C ALA A 218 -8.90 -2.45 11.89
N THR A 219 -8.38 -3.66 12.08
CA THR A 219 -8.57 -4.45 13.31
C THR A 219 -7.80 -3.84 14.48
N ILE A 220 -6.61 -3.30 14.19
CA ILE A 220 -5.71 -2.69 15.17
C ILE A 220 -5.26 -1.34 14.61
N ARG A 221 -5.11 -0.37 15.50
CA ARG A 221 -4.58 0.95 15.18
C ARG A 221 -3.28 1.15 15.93
N LEU A 222 -2.24 1.56 15.23
CA LEU A 222 -0.88 1.68 15.73
C LEU A 222 -0.32 3.08 15.48
N VAL A 223 0.71 3.43 16.24
CA VAL A 223 1.63 4.51 15.89
C VAL A 223 3.03 3.95 15.73
N LYS A 224 3.81 4.59 14.85
CA LYS A 224 5.26 4.39 14.77
C LYS A 224 5.94 5.71 15.04
N VAL A 225 6.99 5.70 15.85
CA VAL A 225 7.82 6.88 16.09
C VAL A 225 9.25 6.60 15.63
N MET A 226 9.70 7.35 14.64
CA MET A 226 11.09 7.38 14.22
C MET A 226 11.84 8.38 15.10
N VAL A 227 12.65 7.89 16.03
CA VAL A 227 13.48 8.74 16.89
C VAL A 227 14.86 8.90 16.28
N HIS A 228 15.35 10.14 16.14
CA HIS A 228 16.64 10.45 15.51
C HIS A 228 17.47 11.49 16.26
N ASP A 229 18.77 11.54 15.94
CA ASP A 229 19.71 12.59 16.35
C ASP A 229 20.28 13.37 15.14
N ASP A 230 19.55 13.38 14.03
CA ASP A 230 19.86 13.92 12.69
C ASP A 230 20.77 13.05 11.83
N HIS A 231 21.60 12.21 12.44
CA HIS A 231 22.55 11.36 11.72
C HIS A 231 22.25 9.87 11.87
N ARG A 232 21.56 9.52 12.95
CA ARG A 232 21.24 8.16 13.34
C ARG A 232 19.80 8.07 13.80
N VAL A 233 19.27 6.86 13.73
CA VAL A 233 17.97 6.49 14.26
C VAL A 233 18.11 5.53 15.44
N LEU A 234 17.25 5.69 16.42
CA LEU A 234 17.13 4.78 17.55
C LEU A 234 16.27 3.58 17.14
N LEU A 235 16.82 2.38 17.27
CA LEU A 235 16.07 1.14 17.18
C LEU A 235 16.09 0.42 18.52
N LEU A 236 15.01 -0.30 18.81
CA LEU A 236 14.84 -1.12 20.00
C LEU A 236 14.83 -2.59 19.59
N HIS A 237 15.53 -3.43 20.36
CA HIS A 237 15.52 -4.86 20.14
C HIS A 237 14.39 -5.48 20.95
N ARG A 238 13.45 -6.14 20.28
CA ARG A 238 12.40 -6.91 20.95
C ARG A 238 12.98 -8.18 21.53
N LYS A 239 12.58 -8.51 22.75
CA LYS A 239 12.97 -9.75 23.42
C LYS A 239 12.73 -11.00 22.56
N PRO A 240 13.50 -12.08 22.74
CA PRO A 240 13.36 -13.31 21.97
C PRO A 240 11.93 -13.88 21.96
N GLU A 241 11.26 -13.90 23.12
CA GLU A 241 9.88 -14.34 23.29
C GLU A 241 8.84 -13.44 22.60
N ARG A 242 9.22 -12.22 22.21
CA ARG A 242 8.39 -11.23 21.51
C ARG A 242 8.77 -11.06 20.03
N GLY A 243 9.63 -11.93 19.50
CA GLY A 243 9.91 -12.05 18.07
C GLY A 243 11.38 -11.89 17.67
N ASN A 244 12.26 -11.42 18.56
CA ASN A 244 13.71 -11.30 18.34
C ASN A 244 14.10 -10.46 17.11
N PHE A 245 13.68 -9.19 17.07
CA PHE A 245 14.02 -8.30 15.96
C PHE A 245 14.15 -6.85 16.42
N TRP A 246 14.90 -6.06 15.65
CA TRP A 246 15.05 -4.62 15.82
C TRP A 246 13.93 -3.88 15.12
N GLN A 247 13.37 -2.86 15.79
CA GLN A 247 12.29 -2.03 15.25
C GLN A 247 12.39 -0.59 15.77
N PRO A 248 11.79 0.39 15.07
CA PRO A 248 11.44 1.68 15.65
C PRO A 248 10.41 1.54 16.78
N ILE A 249 10.22 2.60 17.56
CA ILE A 249 9.17 2.64 18.60
C ILE A 249 7.81 2.44 17.93
N THR A 250 7.03 1.48 18.42
CA THR A 250 5.72 1.13 17.85
C THR A 250 4.74 0.83 18.98
N GLY A 251 3.60 1.51 18.95
CA GLY A 251 2.60 1.45 20.00
C GLY A 251 1.20 1.18 19.50
N SER A 252 0.37 0.55 20.33
CA SER A 252 -1.07 0.42 20.03
C SER A 252 -1.83 1.64 20.52
N ILE A 253 -2.74 2.15 19.68
CA ILE A 253 -3.63 3.26 20.06
C ILE A 253 -4.74 2.69 20.95
N GLU A 254 -4.82 3.18 22.19
CA GLU A 254 -5.82 2.74 23.16
C GLU A 254 -7.18 3.45 22.98
N ASP A 255 -8.23 2.89 23.57
CA ASP A 255 -9.57 3.46 23.50
C ASP A 255 -9.61 4.86 24.15
N GLY A 256 -9.97 5.86 23.35
CA GLY A 256 -10.04 7.26 23.78
C GLY A 256 -8.76 8.06 23.58
N GLU A 257 -7.67 7.42 23.13
CA GLU A 257 -6.39 8.07 22.85
C GLU A 257 -6.34 8.58 21.40
N THR A 258 -5.83 9.79 21.19
CA THR A 258 -5.49 10.27 19.85
C THR A 258 -4.11 9.73 19.41
N PRO A 259 -3.84 9.60 18.10
CA PRO A 259 -2.54 9.09 17.64
C PRO A 259 -1.33 9.87 18.18
N ILE A 260 -1.43 11.20 18.33
CA ILE A 260 -0.34 12.02 18.87
C ILE A 260 -0.14 11.77 20.38
N GLU A 261 -1.20 11.52 21.14
CA GLU A 261 -1.10 11.16 22.56
C GLU A 261 -0.44 9.79 22.73
N THR A 262 -0.82 8.80 21.91
CA THR A 262 -0.16 7.50 21.84
C THR A 262 1.33 7.67 21.55
N ALA A 263 1.69 8.45 20.52
CA ALA A 263 3.09 8.67 20.18
C ALA A 263 3.89 9.31 21.34
N ARG A 264 3.33 10.30 22.05
CA ARG A 264 3.97 10.89 23.24
C ARG A 264 4.17 9.87 24.36
N ARG A 265 3.17 9.02 24.60
CA ARG A 265 3.22 7.98 25.63
C ARG A 265 4.31 6.96 25.30
N GLU A 266 4.33 6.45 24.07
CA GLU A 266 5.31 5.47 23.60
C GLU A 266 6.74 6.01 23.64
N ILE A 267 6.97 7.29 23.28
CA ILE A 267 8.30 7.91 23.45
C ILE A 267 8.71 7.92 24.93
N LEU A 268 7.79 8.27 25.83
CA LEU A 268 8.08 8.32 27.26
C LEU A 268 8.37 6.92 27.83
N GLU A 269 7.56 5.93 27.47
CA GLU A 269 7.69 4.55 27.94
C GLU A 269 8.98 3.90 27.42
N GLU A 270 9.31 4.13 26.15
CA GLU A 270 10.43 3.44 25.49
C GLU A 270 11.77 4.19 25.51
N THR A 271 11.76 5.46 25.92
CA THR A 271 12.99 6.24 26.02
C THR A 271 13.18 6.92 27.37
N GLY A 272 12.13 7.09 28.18
CA GLY A 272 12.13 7.93 29.37
C GLY A 272 12.09 9.44 29.08
N ASN A 273 12.03 9.86 27.81
CA ASN A 273 12.09 11.26 27.42
C ASN A 273 10.70 11.82 27.10
N ARG A 274 10.48 13.10 27.43
CA ARG A 274 9.25 13.83 27.06
C ARG A 274 9.53 14.69 25.85
N ARG A 275 9.35 14.13 24.66
CA ARG A 275 9.40 14.87 23.40
C ARG A 275 8.02 14.96 22.78
N GLU A 276 7.78 16.10 22.14
CA GLU A 276 6.61 16.31 21.31
C GLU A 276 6.90 15.72 19.92
N PRO A 277 6.12 14.72 19.46
CA PRO A 277 6.32 14.14 18.13
C PRO A 277 5.77 15.06 17.04
N ASP A 278 6.47 15.13 15.91
CA ASP A 278 5.95 15.75 14.70
C ASP A 278 5.40 14.67 13.74
N PRO A 279 4.42 14.98 12.88
CA PRO A 279 3.92 14.02 11.89
C PRO A 279 4.99 13.65 10.84
N LEU A 280 5.10 12.35 10.52
CA LEU A 280 5.99 11.85 9.45
C LEU A 280 5.31 11.81 8.07
N ASP A 281 4.07 12.31 7.96
CA ASP A 281 3.22 12.18 6.77
C ASP A 281 3.17 10.73 6.26
N LEU A 282 2.96 9.78 7.17
CA LEU A 282 2.89 8.35 6.89
C LEU A 282 1.61 7.78 7.50
N GLU A 283 0.75 7.24 6.64
CA GLU A 283 -0.35 6.37 7.04
C GLU A 283 -0.26 5.10 6.20
N GLN A 284 -0.04 3.97 6.86
CA GLN A 284 0.15 2.69 6.20
C GLN A 284 -0.67 1.58 6.84
N SER A 285 -0.88 0.50 6.09
CA SER A 285 -1.56 -0.69 6.59
C SER A 285 -0.83 -1.96 6.18
N PHE A 286 -0.89 -2.95 7.06
CA PHE A 286 -0.31 -4.27 6.82
C PHE A 286 -1.09 -5.35 7.57
N MET A 287 -0.94 -6.60 7.13
CA MET A 287 -1.56 -7.74 7.79
C MET A 287 -0.62 -8.28 8.87
N ILE A 288 -1.14 -8.49 10.07
CA ILE A 288 -0.41 -9.13 11.16
C ILE A 288 -0.78 -10.60 11.23
N GLU A 289 0.23 -11.46 11.15
CA GLU A 289 0.08 -12.89 11.42
C GLU A 289 0.57 -13.21 12.82
N SER A 290 -0.35 -13.25 13.78
CA SER A 290 -0.07 -13.60 15.17
C SER A 290 -1.07 -14.63 15.67
N GLN A 291 -0.59 -15.78 16.12
CA GLN A 291 -1.43 -16.84 16.70
C GLN A 291 -2.16 -16.34 17.95
N TYR A 292 -1.51 -15.50 18.75
CA TYR A 292 -2.10 -14.90 19.95
C TYR A 292 -3.28 -13.99 19.60
N LEU A 293 -3.10 -13.09 18.63
CA LEU A 293 -4.16 -12.18 18.20
C LEU A 293 -5.26 -12.93 17.43
N ALA A 294 -4.92 -13.98 16.69
CA ALA A 294 -5.90 -14.80 15.96
C ALA A 294 -6.91 -15.49 16.88
N ALA A 295 -6.57 -15.72 18.16
CA ALA A 295 -7.52 -16.23 19.15
C ALA A 295 -8.57 -15.19 19.57
N ARG A 296 -8.31 -13.90 19.35
CA ARG A 296 -9.18 -12.77 19.72
C ARG A 296 -9.95 -12.17 18.55
N HIS A 297 -9.54 -12.45 17.32
CA HIS A 297 -10.13 -11.90 16.10
C HIS A 297 -10.47 -13.00 15.10
N SER A 298 -11.72 -13.03 14.62
CA SER A 298 -12.24 -14.08 13.72
C SER A 298 -11.87 -13.92 12.24
N GLY A 299 -11.05 -12.92 11.90
CA GLY A 299 -10.66 -12.57 10.53
C GLY A 299 -9.18 -12.20 10.42
N PRO A 300 -8.69 -11.85 9.21
CA PRO A 300 -7.34 -11.35 9.05
C PRO A 300 -7.17 -10.08 9.88
N ILE A 301 -6.12 -10.02 10.67
CA ILE A 301 -5.81 -8.86 11.49
C ILE A 301 -5.08 -7.87 10.60
N ILE A 302 -5.73 -6.75 10.34
CA ILE A 302 -5.14 -5.67 9.55
C ILE A 302 -4.86 -4.52 10.50
N ALA A 303 -3.59 -4.12 10.57
CA ALA A 303 -3.18 -2.93 11.28
C ALA A 303 -3.24 -1.72 10.36
N SER A 304 -3.64 -0.58 10.91
CA SER A 304 -3.41 0.75 10.33
C SER A 304 -2.46 1.48 11.27
N GLU A 305 -1.42 2.07 10.72
CA GLU A 305 -0.32 2.67 11.46
C GLU A 305 -0.09 4.11 10.99
N ILE A 306 0.07 5.02 11.95
CA ILE A 306 0.36 6.43 11.72
C ILE A 306 1.79 6.73 12.17
N GLY A 307 2.60 7.31 11.28
CA GLY A 307 4.00 7.63 11.54
C GLY A 307 4.21 9.02 12.14
N PHE A 308 5.12 9.07 13.10
CA PHE A 308 5.62 10.27 13.76
C PHE A 308 7.15 10.26 13.78
N VAL A 309 7.72 11.43 14.05
CA VAL A 309 9.15 11.63 14.23
C VAL A 309 9.39 12.38 15.54
N ALA A 310 10.51 12.07 16.22
CA ALA A 310 10.94 12.84 17.38
C ALA A 310 12.46 12.97 17.43
N GLU A 311 12.95 14.18 17.64
CA GLU A 311 14.38 14.45 17.79
C GLU A 311 14.82 14.27 19.25
N LEU A 312 15.84 13.42 19.45
CA LEU A 312 16.55 13.29 20.71
C LEU A 312 18.04 13.59 20.48
N PRO A 313 18.67 14.41 21.34
CA PRO A 313 20.10 14.65 21.23
C PRO A 313 20.85 13.33 21.45
N SER A 314 22.01 13.18 20.81
CA SER A 314 22.87 12.01 20.97
C SER A 314 23.32 11.73 22.41
N SER A 315 23.21 12.73 23.30
CA SER A 315 23.46 12.63 24.74
C SER A 315 22.25 12.21 25.58
N ALA A 316 21.08 12.04 24.96
CA ALA A 316 19.87 11.62 25.66
C ALA A 316 20.08 10.25 26.30
N THR A 317 19.71 10.13 27.58
CA THR A 317 19.66 8.83 28.24
C THR A 317 18.40 8.11 27.78
N ILE A 318 18.56 6.85 27.36
CA ILE A 318 17.46 6.00 26.92
C ILE A 318 17.13 5.01 28.03
N HIS A 319 15.88 5.04 28.46
CA HIS A 319 15.28 4.07 29.38
C HIS A 319 14.20 3.30 28.62
N ILE A 320 14.54 2.11 28.12
CA ILE A 320 13.62 1.24 27.38
C ILE A 320 12.65 0.54 28.33
N ASP A 321 11.47 0.17 27.81
CA ASP A 321 10.56 -0.72 28.54
C ASP A 321 11.18 -2.12 28.61
N ALA A 322 11.65 -2.47 29.81
CA ALA A 322 12.30 -3.74 30.08
C ALA A 322 11.34 -4.95 30.01
N ASP A 323 10.02 -4.78 29.87
CA ASP A 323 9.07 -5.87 29.67
C ASP A 323 8.96 -6.26 28.18
N GLU A 324 9.09 -5.29 27.28
CA GLU A 324 9.00 -5.41 25.82
C GLU A 324 10.37 -5.69 25.17
N HIS A 325 11.40 -5.01 25.67
CA HIS A 325 12.71 -4.86 25.03
C HIS A 325 13.86 -5.29 25.96
N ASP A 326 14.97 -5.73 25.37
CA ASP A 326 16.20 -6.11 26.11
C ASP A 326 17.43 -5.30 25.71
N SER A 327 17.36 -4.52 24.63
CA SER A 327 18.45 -3.69 24.14
C SER A 327 17.94 -2.55 23.26
N PHE A 328 18.78 -1.54 23.06
CA PHE A 328 18.59 -0.47 22.09
C PHE A 328 19.91 -0.12 21.41
N GLY A 329 19.84 0.58 20.29
CA GLY A 329 21.01 1.03 19.55
C GLY A 329 20.72 2.23 18.67
N TRP A 330 21.75 3.04 18.45
CA TRP A 330 21.73 4.15 17.49
C TRP A 330 22.44 3.69 16.22
N PHE A 331 21.73 3.71 15.11
CA PHE A 331 22.18 3.20 13.82
C PHE A 331 22.22 4.34 12.82
N THR A 332 23.24 4.41 11.98
CA THR A 332 23.16 5.25 10.77
C THR A 332 21.99 4.78 9.91
N PHE A 333 21.52 5.63 8.99
CA PHE A 333 20.39 5.30 8.11
C PHE A 333 20.65 4.01 7.30
N ASP A 334 21.83 3.85 6.71
CA ASP A 334 22.23 2.62 6.00
C ASP A 334 22.23 1.40 6.92
N GLU A 335 22.81 1.50 8.13
CA GLU A 335 22.83 0.40 9.10
C GLU A 335 21.42 0.04 9.56
N ALA A 336 20.57 1.04 9.79
CA ALA A 336 19.19 0.86 10.20
C ALA A 336 18.39 0.15 9.10
N TYR A 337 18.58 0.53 7.84
CA TYR A 337 17.91 -0.08 6.70
C TYR A 337 18.21 -1.58 6.61
N GLU A 338 19.48 -1.97 6.79
CA GLU A 338 19.91 -3.37 6.79
C GLU A 338 19.45 -4.13 8.05
N THR A 339 19.35 -3.43 9.19
CA THR A 339 18.96 -4.01 10.48
C THR A 339 17.45 -4.25 10.59
N ILE A 340 16.64 -3.34 10.04
CA ILE A 340 15.19 -3.42 10.06
C ILE A 340 14.73 -4.60 9.21
N ARG A 341 13.88 -5.44 9.80
CA ARG A 341 13.36 -6.65 9.16
C ARG A 341 12.22 -6.37 8.17
N TRP A 342 11.30 -5.48 8.52
CA TRP A 342 10.04 -5.31 7.82
C TRP A 342 10.09 -4.17 6.80
N SER A 343 9.43 -4.35 5.66
CA SER A 343 9.45 -3.35 4.58
C SER A 343 8.69 -2.08 4.94
N ASP A 344 7.66 -2.15 5.79
CA ASP A 344 6.88 -0.98 6.23
C ASP A 344 7.67 -0.10 7.22
N ASP A 345 8.56 -0.71 8.01
CA ASP A 345 9.50 0.01 8.88
C ASP A 345 10.57 0.73 8.03
N ARG A 346 11.07 0.09 6.96
CA ARG A 346 12.00 0.72 6.01
C ARG A 346 11.35 1.88 5.26
N GLU A 347 10.06 1.79 4.96
CA GLU A 347 9.32 2.90 4.36
C GLU A 347 9.25 4.11 5.30
N ALA A 348 9.09 3.90 6.61
CA ALA A 348 9.16 4.97 7.60
C ALA A 348 10.57 5.58 7.69
N LEU A 349 11.61 4.76 7.65
CA LEU A 349 13.00 5.19 7.64
C LEU A 349 13.31 6.07 6.41
N GLU A 350 12.98 5.61 5.21
CA GLU A 350 13.19 6.35 3.96
C GLU A 350 12.39 7.67 3.92
N ARG A 351 11.23 7.74 4.59
CA ARG A 351 10.48 9.00 4.75
C ARG A 351 11.19 9.97 5.67
N LEU A 352 11.77 9.46 6.77
CA LEU A 352 12.56 10.28 7.67
C LEU A 352 13.80 10.85 6.95
N GLU A 353 14.52 10.04 6.17
CA GLU A 353 15.66 10.51 5.37
C GLU A 353 15.28 11.68 4.46
N ARG A 354 14.15 11.53 3.72
CA ARG A 354 13.63 12.60 2.87
C ARG A 354 13.23 13.86 3.64
N LEU A 355 12.67 13.70 4.85
CA LEU A 355 12.29 14.81 5.72
C LEU A 355 13.52 15.60 6.19
N LEU A 356 14.61 14.90 6.53
CA LEU A 356 15.87 15.49 6.98
C LEU A 356 16.75 16.01 5.83
N GLY A 357 16.49 15.57 4.59
CA GLY A 357 17.24 15.96 3.41
C GLY A 357 18.64 15.33 3.35
N CYS A 358 18.80 14.15 3.95
CA CYS A 358 20.05 13.39 3.98
C CYS A 358 20.07 12.26 2.94
#